data_AF-A0A4Q5AK86-F1
#
_entry.id   AF-A0A4Q5AK86-F1
#
_cell.length_a   1.000
_cell.length_b   1.000
_cell.length_c   1.000
_cell.angle_alpha   90.00
_cell.angle_beta   90.00
_cell.angle_gamma   90.00
#
_symmetry.space_group_name_H-M   'P 1'
#
loop_
_entity.id
_entity.type
_entity.pdbx_description
1 polymer ?
#
loop_
_entity_poly.entity_id
_entity_poly.type
_entity_poly.pdbx_seq_one_letter_code
_entity_poly.pdbx_strand_id
1 'polypeptide(L)'
;MSITRLNPIRCIVEPDPGPEGSGTEDEPKENEPRSREYTQAEIDEIVAKRVARVKKQYGDYEDMKKKAAKFDEIEAANKSELEKLTDQNQKLAAQLAEREHAALIQAACIKHGVPADYMDLVTGVDEESIDKAAEKVAKLAAASAKPPKGPSGTEGVHPTGNGSPGIDEQIRAAEAKGDYATSMMLKSLKLNQK
;
A
#
# COMPACT_ATOMS: atom_id res chain seq x y z
N MET A 1 -11.36 36.56 -17.48
CA MET A 1 -11.81 36.10 -16.15
C MET A 1 -11.43 37.18 -15.14
N SER A 2 -12.44 37.89 -14.64
CA SER A 2 -12.29 39.13 -13.90
C SER A 2 -11.90 38.89 -12.44
N ILE A 3 -10.94 39.68 -11.96
CA ILE A 3 -10.61 39.86 -10.55
C ILE A 3 -11.49 41.00 -10.02
N THR A 4 -12.04 40.87 -8.79
CA THR A 4 -11.85 41.82 -7.65
C THR A 4 -12.98 41.73 -6.61
N ARG A 5 -12.59 41.25 -5.41
CA ARG A 5 -12.92 41.64 -4.02
C ARG A 5 -14.35 42.08 -3.64
N LEU A 6 -14.94 41.27 -2.76
CA LEU A 6 -15.64 41.57 -1.50
C LEU A 6 -16.00 43.05 -1.20
N ASN A 7 -17.29 43.35 -1.05
CA ASN A 7 -17.80 44.57 -0.41
C ASN A 7 -18.83 44.17 0.66
N PRO A 8 -18.71 44.62 1.93
CA PRO A 8 -19.59 44.19 3.01
C PRO A 8 -20.95 44.88 2.93
N ILE A 9 -22.00 44.13 3.27
CA ILE A 9 -23.40 44.55 3.30
C ILE A 9 -23.56 45.69 4.31
N ARG A 10 -23.80 46.89 3.80
CA ARG A 10 -24.23 48.06 4.56
C ARG A 10 -25.75 47.96 4.73
N CYS A 11 -26.23 47.68 5.94
CA CYS A 11 -27.66 47.71 6.26
C CYS A 11 -28.23 49.10 5.96
N ILE A 12 -29.14 49.15 5.01
CA ILE A 12 -30.00 50.31 4.71
C ILE A 12 -31.22 50.16 5.62
N VAL A 13 -31.39 51.08 6.56
CA VAL A 13 -32.66 51.34 7.25
C VAL A 13 -33.10 52.71 6.77
N GLU A 14 -34.13 52.74 5.93
CA GLU A 14 -34.83 53.97 5.53
C GLU A 14 -35.69 54.47 6.71
N PRO A 15 -35.72 55.78 7.00
CA PRO A 15 -36.62 56.35 7.99
C PRO A 15 -37.97 56.77 7.36
N ASP A 16 -39.05 56.46 8.06
CA ASP A 16 -40.45 56.81 7.74
C ASP A 16 -40.71 58.32 7.97
N PRO A 17 -41.49 59.05 7.13
CA PRO A 17 -41.69 60.49 7.29
C PRO A 17 -43.03 60.87 7.95
N GLY A 18 -42.95 61.74 8.96
CA GLY A 18 -43.94 62.81 9.22
C GLY A 18 -44.59 62.83 10.62
N PRO A 19 -45.25 63.94 11.03
CA PRO A 19 -45.37 65.24 10.37
C PRO A 19 -44.79 66.43 11.16
N GLU A 20 -44.59 67.53 10.46
CA GLU A 20 -44.05 68.80 10.92
C GLU A 20 -45.01 69.55 11.87
N GLY A 21 -44.42 70.22 12.86
CA GLY A 21 -45.06 71.24 13.69
C GLY A 21 -44.00 72.26 14.12
N SER A 22 -44.00 73.42 13.47
CA SER A 22 -43.10 74.55 13.75
C SER A 22 -43.43 75.23 15.07
N GLY A 23 -42.40 75.58 15.85
CA GLY A 23 -42.54 76.39 17.06
C GLY A 23 -41.21 76.81 17.66
N THR A 24 -40.68 77.90 17.11
CA THR A 24 -39.91 78.98 17.76
C THR A 24 -38.68 78.62 18.61
N GLU A 25 -37.54 79.12 18.14
CA GLU A 25 -36.25 79.20 18.83
C GLU A 25 -36.36 79.99 20.15
N ASP A 26 -35.84 79.41 21.23
CA ASP A 26 -35.31 80.16 22.37
C ASP A 26 -34.23 79.30 23.03
N GLU A 27 -32.96 79.66 22.80
CA GLU A 27 -31.81 79.25 23.60
C GLU A 27 -31.13 80.55 24.06
N PRO A 28 -30.52 80.62 25.26
CA PRO A 28 -29.66 79.53 25.76
C PRO A 28 -29.70 79.32 27.29
N LYS A 29 -29.60 78.07 27.76
CA LYS A 29 -29.07 77.79 29.12
C LYS A 29 -28.24 76.50 29.15
N GLU A 30 -26.93 76.72 29.04
CA GLU A 30 -25.91 76.14 29.92
C GLU A 30 -25.93 74.61 30.03
N ASN A 31 -25.20 73.98 29.10
CA ASN A 31 -24.78 72.59 29.17
C ASN A 31 -23.64 72.43 30.21
N GLU A 32 -23.97 72.59 31.48
CA GLU A 32 -23.16 72.02 32.56
C GLU A 32 -23.40 70.50 32.61
N PRO A 33 -22.36 69.66 32.77
CA PRO A 33 -22.57 68.25 33.05
C PRO A 33 -23.24 68.13 34.42
N ARG A 34 -24.58 68.11 34.44
CA ARG A 34 -25.34 67.77 35.65
C ARG A 34 -24.97 66.34 36.00
N SER A 35 -24.12 66.17 36.99
CA SER A 35 -23.89 64.90 37.67
C SER A 35 -25.20 64.51 38.35
N ARG A 36 -26.07 63.78 37.63
CA ARG A 36 -27.20 63.10 38.24
C ARG A 36 -26.64 62.02 39.15
N GLU A 37 -26.88 62.17 40.44
CA GLU A 37 -26.69 61.09 41.40
C GLU A 37 -27.83 60.09 41.18
N TYR A 38 -27.48 58.89 40.73
CA TYR A 38 -28.44 57.80 40.59
C TYR A 38 -28.70 57.18 41.94
N THR A 39 -29.97 56.88 42.23
CA THR A 39 -30.31 56.07 43.39
C THR A 39 -29.92 54.61 43.14
N GLN A 40 -29.65 53.86 44.22
CA GLN A 40 -29.32 52.43 44.11
C GLN A 40 -30.42 51.65 43.36
N ALA A 41 -31.69 52.00 43.60
CA ALA A 41 -32.83 51.37 42.95
C ALA A 41 -32.86 51.60 41.42
N GLU A 42 -32.49 52.80 40.95
CA GLU A 42 -32.40 53.10 39.52
C GLU A 42 -31.25 52.33 38.86
N ILE A 43 -30.11 52.19 39.54
CA ILE A 43 -29.00 51.37 39.05
C ILE A 43 -29.44 49.90 38.95
N ASP A 44 -30.08 49.36 39.97
CA ASP A 44 -30.56 47.98 39.99
C ASP A 44 -31.57 47.71 38.87
N GLU A 45 -32.47 48.65 38.59
CA GLU A 45 -33.43 48.56 37.50
C GLU A 45 -32.74 48.57 36.12
N ILE A 46 -31.77 49.46 35.92
CA ILE A 46 -30.98 49.56 34.69
C ILE A 46 -30.19 48.27 34.46
N VAL A 47 -29.56 47.72 35.52
CA VAL A 47 -28.83 46.46 35.48
C VAL A 47 -29.76 45.30 35.16
N ALA A 48 -30.93 45.21 35.81
CA ALA A 48 -31.93 44.18 35.55
C ALA A 48 -32.41 44.21 34.09
N LYS A 49 -32.73 45.40 33.56
CA LYS A 49 -33.09 45.60 32.14
C LYS A 49 -31.97 45.17 31.20
N ARG A 50 -30.71 45.48 31.53
CA ARG A 50 -29.56 45.05 30.73
C ARG A 50 -29.40 43.53 30.74
N VAL A 51 -29.48 42.89 31.90
CA VAL A 51 -29.37 41.44 32.06
C VAL A 51 -30.50 40.73 31.30
N ALA A 52 -31.74 41.22 31.38
CA ALA A 52 -32.87 40.66 30.65
C ALA A 52 -32.67 40.73 29.13
N ARG A 53 -32.20 41.89 28.63
CA ARG A 53 -31.90 42.06 27.20
C ARG A 53 -30.77 41.13 26.73
N VAL A 54 -29.72 40.98 27.54
CA VAL A 54 -28.59 40.07 27.25
C VAL A 54 -29.06 38.61 27.26
N LYS A 55 -29.82 38.17 28.27
CA LYS A 55 -30.38 36.81 28.31
C LYS A 55 -31.29 36.52 27.13
N LYS A 56 -32.09 37.50 26.68
CA LYS A 56 -32.92 37.37 25.47
C LYS A 56 -32.07 37.28 24.19
N GLN A 57 -30.95 37.99 24.14
CA GLN A 57 -30.04 37.99 22.99
C GLN A 57 -29.21 36.71 22.86
N TYR A 58 -29.01 35.97 23.95
CA TYR A 58 -28.24 34.72 23.99
C TYR A 58 -29.07 33.52 24.48
N GLY A 59 -30.40 33.57 24.41
CA GLY A 59 -31.26 32.50 24.92
C GLY A 59 -31.03 31.16 24.19
N ASP A 60 -30.65 31.27 22.93
CA ASP A 60 -30.38 30.21 21.97
C ASP A 60 -28.92 29.70 22.00
N TYR A 61 -28.05 30.32 22.82
CA TYR A 61 -26.65 29.93 22.95
C TYR A 61 -26.47 28.50 23.49
N GLU A 62 -27.23 28.14 24.53
CA GLU A 62 -27.19 26.79 25.11
C GLU A 62 -27.65 25.72 24.10
N ASP A 63 -28.65 26.02 23.28
CA ASP A 63 -29.14 25.09 22.27
C ASP A 63 -28.17 24.98 21.09
N MET A 64 -27.53 26.07 20.67
CA MET A 64 -26.46 26.04 19.67
C MET A 64 -25.24 25.25 20.17
N LYS A 65 -24.86 25.43 21.43
CA LYS A 65 -23.76 24.69 22.05
C LYS A 65 -24.06 23.19 22.12
N LYS A 66 -25.27 22.80 22.49
CA LYS A 66 -25.71 21.39 22.48
C LYS A 66 -25.73 20.79 21.08
N LYS A 67 -26.19 21.54 20.08
CA LYS A 67 -26.18 21.10 18.68
C LYS A 67 -24.77 20.92 18.14
N ALA A 68 -23.87 21.85 18.44
CA ALA A 68 -22.45 21.74 18.07
C ALA A 68 -21.81 20.49 18.69
N ALA A 69 -21.99 20.28 20.00
CA ALA A 69 -21.47 19.10 20.67
C ALA A 69 -21.99 17.79 20.05
N LYS A 70 -23.31 17.71 19.77
CA LYS A 70 -23.90 16.53 19.11
C LYS A 70 -23.40 16.34 17.67
N PHE A 71 -23.18 17.44 16.94
CA PHE A 71 -22.66 17.38 15.59
C PHE A 71 -21.22 16.85 15.58
N ASP A 72 -20.38 17.32 16.50
CA ASP A 72 -19.02 16.83 16.68
C ASP A 72 -18.99 15.35 17.07
N GLU A 73 -19.88 14.91 17.97
CA GLU A 73 -20.05 13.50 18.34
C GLU A 73 -20.45 12.63 17.13
N ILE A 74 -21.42 13.08 16.33
CA ILE A 74 -21.89 12.36 15.14
C ILE A 74 -20.80 12.32 14.06
N GLU A 75 -20.07 13.43 13.84
CA GLU A 75 -18.96 13.45 12.90
C GLU A 75 -17.84 12.49 13.31
N ALA A 76 -17.50 12.44 14.59
CA ALA A 76 -16.49 11.52 15.11
C ALA A 76 -16.94 10.06 14.95
N ALA A 77 -18.21 9.75 15.25
CA ALA A 77 -18.78 8.42 15.05
C ALA A 77 -18.79 8.02 13.56
N ASN A 78 -19.28 8.90 12.69
CA ASN A 78 -19.34 8.66 11.25
C ASN A 78 -17.96 8.47 10.62
N LYS A 79 -16.95 9.25 11.04
CA LYS A 79 -15.56 9.05 10.59
C LYS A 79 -15.05 7.67 11.00
N SER A 80 -15.26 7.26 12.25
CA SER A 80 -14.85 5.94 12.73
C SER A 80 -15.57 4.79 12.02
N GLU A 81 -16.86 4.94 11.73
CA GLU A 81 -17.63 3.95 10.98
C GLU A 81 -17.18 3.88 9.52
N LEU A 82 -16.97 5.03 8.86
CA LEU A 82 -16.44 5.08 7.50
C LEU A 82 -15.08 4.39 7.41
N GLU A 83 -14.15 4.66 8.32
CA GLU A 83 -12.84 4.00 8.37
C GLU A 83 -12.98 2.47 8.50
N LYS A 84 -13.85 2.00 9.39
CA LYS A 84 -14.13 0.56 9.54
C LYS A 84 -14.74 -0.05 8.28
N LEU A 85 -15.68 0.64 7.64
CA LEU A 85 -16.32 0.17 6.40
C LEU A 85 -15.35 0.19 5.23
N THR A 86 -14.45 1.17 5.15
CA THR A 86 -13.42 1.23 4.11
C THR A 86 -12.40 0.11 4.30
N ASP A 87 -11.95 -0.14 5.52
CA ASP A 87 -11.03 -1.24 5.83
C ASP A 87 -11.66 -2.60 5.51
N GLN A 88 -12.93 -2.79 5.86
CA GLN A 88 -13.67 -4.01 5.52
C GLN A 88 -13.82 -4.17 4.01
N ASN A 89 -14.16 -3.10 3.29
CA ASN A 89 -14.26 -3.15 1.82
C ASN A 89 -12.92 -3.44 1.17
N GLN A 90 -11.83 -2.80 1.60
CA GLN A 90 -10.49 -3.07 1.08
C GLN A 90 -10.07 -4.52 1.34
N LYS A 91 -10.36 -5.04 2.53
CA LYS A 91 -10.09 -6.45 2.86
C LYS A 91 -10.90 -7.41 2.00
N LEU A 92 -12.19 -7.13 1.79
CA LEU A 92 -13.05 -7.94 0.92
C LEU A 92 -12.60 -7.86 -0.54
N ALA A 93 -12.25 -6.67 -1.03
CA ALA A 93 -11.73 -6.47 -2.38
C ALA A 93 -10.41 -7.22 -2.59
N ALA A 94 -9.50 -7.17 -1.61
CA ALA A 94 -8.24 -7.93 -1.65
C ALA A 94 -8.50 -9.45 -1.68
N GLN A 95 -9.46 -9.94 -0.89
CA GLN A 95 -9.83 -11.37 -0.90
C GLN A 95 -10.44 -11.79 -2.24
N LEU A 96 -11.30 -10.95 -2.84
CA LEU A 96 -11.86 -11.22 -4.16
C LEU A 96 -10.77 -11.25 -5.23
N ALA A 97 -9.88 -10.25 -5.24
CA ALA A 97 -8.75 -10.21 -6.17
C ALA A 97 -7.83 -11.44 -6.03
N GLU A 98 -7.55 -11.88 -4.80
CA GLU A 98 -6.76 -13.10 -4.54
C GLU A 98 -7.48 -14.36 -5.07
N ARG A 99 -8.80 -14.45 -4.88
CA ARG A 99 -9.59 -15.59 -5.38
C ARG A 99 -9.68 -15.61 -6.90
N GLU A 100 -9.90 -14.46 -7.53
CA GLU A 100 -9.91 -14.32 -8.98
C GLU A 100 -8.54 -14.66 -9.57
N HIS A 101 -7.47 -14.17 -8.96
CA HIS A 101 -6.11 -14.47 -9.35
C HIS A 101 -5.78 -15.97 -9.24
N ALA A 102 -6.14 -16.59 -8.12
CA ALA A 102 -5.99 -18.04 -7.94
C ALA A 102 -6.81 -18.84 -8.98
N ALA A 103 -8.01 -18.39 -9.33
CA ALA A 103 -8.83 -19.02 -10.36
C ALA A 103 -8.20 -18.90 -11.76
N LEU A 104 -7.60 -17.75 -12.10
CA LEU A 104 -6.86 -17.57 -13.35
C LEU A 104 -5.64 -18.50 -13.43
N ILE A 105 -4.87 -18.62 -12.34
CA ILE A 105 -3.74 -19.56 -12.26
C ILE A 105 -4.24 -20.98 -12.48
N GLN A 106 -5.29 -21.40 -11.78
CA GLN A 106 -5.87 -22.74 -11.94
C GLN A 106 -6.33 -23.01 -13.38
N ALA A 107 -7.01 -22.04 -14.01
CA ALA A 107 -7.46 -22.16 -15.40
C ALA A 107 -6.28 -22.33 -16.37
N ALA A 108 -5.23 -21.52 -16.22
CA ALA A 108 -4.03 -21.63 -17.04
C ALA A 108 -3.30 -22.97 -16.82
N CYS A 109 -3.25 -23.44 -15.58
CA CYS A 109 -2.61 -24.70 -15.24
C CYS A 109 -3.33 -25.91 -15.85
N ILE A 110 -4.67 -25.91 -15.81
CA ILE A 110 -5.49 -26.92 -16.49
C ILE A 110 -5.26 -26.87 -18.00
N LYS A 111 -5.25 -25.66 -18.58
CA LYS A 111 -5.04 -25.44 -20.03
C LYS A 111 -3.68 -25.94 -20.52
N HIS A 112 -2.61 -25.75 -19.73
CA HIS A 112 -1.25 -26.15 -20.08
C HIS A 112 -0.86 -27.54 -19.55
N GLY A 113 -1.74 -28.22 -18.81
CA GLY A 113 -1.48 -29.56 -18.29
C GLY A 113 -0.39 -29.61 -17.22
N VAL A 114 -0.27 -28.57 -16.41
CA VAL A 114 0.71 -28.52 -15.32
C VAL A 114 0.22 -29.44 -14.18
N PRO A 115 1.05 -30.39 -13.68
CA PRO A 115 0.66 -31.26 -12.58
C PRO A 115 0.41 -30.47 -11.29
N ALA A 116 -0.49 -30.98 -10.43
CA ALA A 116 -0.92 -30.31 -9.19
C ALA A 116 0.26 -29.93 -8.26
N ASP A 117 1.32 -30.74 -8.27
CA ASP A 117 2.53 -30.51 -7.46
C ASP A 117 3.32 -29.26 -7.88
N TYR A 118 3.08 -28.73 -9.09
CA TYR A 118 3.80 -27.57 -9.62
C TYR A 118 2.91 -26.32 -9.77
N MET A 119 1.67 -26.34 -9.25
CA MET A 119 0.76 -25.19 -9.29
C MET A 119 1.35 -23.96 -8.62
N ASP A 120 2.01 -24.17 -7.49
CA ASP A 120 2.60 -23.09 -6.70
C ASP A 120 3.73 -22.35 -7.42
N LEU A 121 4.30 -22.94 -8.50
CA LEU A 121 5.33 -22.30 -9.32
C LEU A 121 4.75 -21.42 -10.43
N VAL A 122 3.45 -21.50 -10.70
CA VAL A 122 2.78 -20.71 -11.74
C VAL A 122 2.33 -19.39 -11.12
N THR A 123 3.19 -18.38 -11.23
CA THR A 123 2.93 -17.03 -10.73
C THR A 123 3.02 -16.01 -11.87
N GLY A 124 2.13 -15.03 -11.88
CA GLY A 124 2.14 -13.93 -12.84
C GLY A 124 1.14 -12.84 -12.43
N VAL A 125 1.36 -11.59 -12.83
CA VAL A 125 0.45 -10.47 -12.52
C VAL A 125 -0.64 -10.34 -13.58
N ASP A 126 -0.32 -10.68 -14.83
CA ASP A 126 -1.20 -10.60 -15.99
C ASP A 126 -1.50 -11.99 -16.56
N GLU A 127 -2.65 -12.15 -17.22
CA GLU A 127 -3.08 -13.41 -17.86
C GLU A 127 -2.01 -13.98 -18.81
N GLU A 128 -1.38 -13.14 -19.64
CA GLU A 128 -0.28 -13.58 -20.52
C GLU A 128 0.95 -14.07 -19.75
N SER A 129 1.24 -13.47 -18.59
CA SER A 129 2.38 -13.85 -17.77
C SER A 129 2.14 -15.18 -17.07
N ILE A 130 0.90 -15.42 -16.65
CA ILE A 130 0.43 -16.69 -16.06
C ILE A 130 0.50 -17.81 -17.12
N ASP A 131 0.02 -17.57 -18.35
CA ASP A 131 0.10 -18.54 -19.45
C ASP A 131 1.56 -18.90 -19.80
N LYS A 132 2.45 -17.90 -19.91
CA LYS A 132 3.89 -18.13 -20.17
C LYS A 132 4.57 -18.87 -19.01
N ALA A 133 4.20 -18.58 -17.76
CA ALA A 133 4.71 -19.28 -16.59
C ALA A 133 4.23 -20.73 -16.59
N ALA A 134 2.93 -20.96 -16.80
CA ALA A 134 2.33 -22.28 -16.90
C ALA A 134 2.99 -23.13 -18.00
N GLU A 135 3.25 -22.56 -19.18
CA GLU A 135 3.93 -23.25 -20.27
C GLU A 135 5.37 -23.67 -19.89
N LYS A 136 6.12 -22.80 -19.22
CA LYS A 136 7.48 -23.12 -18.75
C LYS A 136 7.48 -24.22 -17.70
N VAL A 137 6.55 -24.14 -16.74
CA VAL A 137 6.40 -25.14 -15.68
C VAL A 137 5.94 -26.48 -16.28
N ALA A 138 5.02 -26.48 -17.25
CA ALA A 138 4.62 -27.68 -17.97
C ALA A 138 5.80 -28.34 -18.69
N LYS A 139 6.65 -27.55 -19.38
CA LYS A 139 7.86 -28.04 -20.04
C LYS A 139 8.87 -28.63 -19.05
N LEU A 140 9.06 -27.98 -17.90
CA LEU A 140 9.93 -28.47 -16.83
C LEU A 140 9.40 -29.77 -16.21
N ALA A 141 8.10 -29.82 -15.91
CA ALA A 141 7.43 -31.02 -15.38
C ALA A 141 7.48 -32.18 -16.39
N ALA A 142 7.30 -31.91 -17.68
CA ALA A 142 7.45 -32.92 -18.72
C ALA A 142 8.91 -33.40 -18.87
N ALA A 143 9.89 -32.51 -18.68
CA ALA A 143 11.31 -32.85 -18.71
C ALA A 143 11.74 -33.69 -17.49
N SER A 144 11.15 -33.46 -16.32
CA SER A 144 11.41 -34.22 -15.09
C SER A 144 10.62 -35.53 -14.99
N ALA A 145 9.42 -35.59 -15.57
CA ALA A 145 8.59 -36.81 -15.66
C ALA A 145 9.11 -37.83 -16.67
N LYS A 146 9.98 -37.41 -17.60
CA LYS A 146 10.69 -38.36 -18.46
C LYS A 146 11.69 -39.11 -17.59
N PRO A 147 11.56 -40.44 -17.40
CA PRO A 147 12.59 -41.18 -16.69
C PRO A 147 13.92 -40.88 -17.39
N PRO A 148 15.03 -40.72 -16.65
CA PRO A 148 16.32 -40.61 -17.31
C PRO A 148 16.38 -41.80 -18.26
N LYS A 149 16.48 -41.53 -19.57
CA LYS A 149 17.16 -42.48 -20.45
C LYS A 149 18.56 -42.52 -19.87
N GLY A 150 18.77 -43.39 -18.90
CA GLY A 150 20.10 -43.59 -18.35
C GLY A 150 21.00 -43.90 -19.54
N PRO A 151 22.22 -43.35 -19.63
CA PRO A 151 23.26 -44.25 -20.07
C PRO A 151 23.16 -45.45 -19.13
N SER A 152 23.03 -46.65 -19.70
CA SER A 152 23.21 -47.90 -18.96
C SER A 152 24.29 -47.70 -17.91
N GLY A 153 23.94 -47.85 -16.64
CA GLY A 153 24.87 -47.68 -15.53
C GLY A 153 26.03 -48.65 -15.72
N THR A 154 27.15 -48.14 -16.21
CA THR A 154 28.46 -48.73 -15.94
C THR A 154 29.12 -47.73 -15.01
N GLU A 155 28.95 -47.99 -13.72
CA GLU A 155 29.69 -47.31 -12.68
C GLU A 155 31.19 -47.45 -13.02
N GLY A 156 31.87 -46.32 -13.26
CA GLY A 156 33.31 -46.29 -13.43
C GLY A 156 33.88 -47.11 -14.60
N VAL A 157 33.58 -46.72 -15.85
CA VAL A 157 34.51 -47.03 -16.94
C VAL A 157 35.69 -46.07 -16.81
N HIS A 158 36.68 -46.49 -16.02
CA HIS A 158 38.07 -46.10 -16.28
C HIS A 158 38.33 -46.25 -17.78
N PRO A 159 39.07 -45.37 -18.46
CA PRO A 159 39.37 -45.57 -19.88
C PRO A 159 40.09 -46.91 -20.03
N THR A 160 39.35 -47.96 -20.38
CA THR A 160 39.89 -49.23 -20.82
C THR A 160 40.45 -49.00 -22.21
N GLY A 161 41.60 -48.32 -22.24
CA GLY A 161 42.57 -48.49 -23.30
C GLY A 161 43.18 -49.89 -23.19
N ASN A 162 42.38 -50.90 -23.54
CA ASN A 162 42.92 -52.15 -24.07
C ASN A 162 43.61 -51.78 -25.40
N GLY A 163 44.93 -51.80 -25.54
CA GLY A 163 45.95 -52.27 -24.62
C GLY A 163 47.14 -51.33 -24.56
N SER A 164 47.47 -50.89 -23.34
CA SER A 164 48.89 -50.76 -23.02
C SER A 164 49.50 -52.14 -23.20
N PRO A 165 50.54 -52.30 -24.04
CA PRO A 165 51.19 -53.58 -24.24
C PRO A 165 51.63 -54.15 -22.89
N GLY A 166 51.64 -55.47 -22.71
CA GLY A 166 52.18 -56.06 -21.47
C GLY A 166 53.61 -55.56 -21.21
N ILE A 167 54.08 -55.61 -19.97
CA ILE A 167 55.43 -55.11 -19.58
C ILE A 167 56.51 -55.62 -20.55
N ASP A 168 56.38 -56.87 -21.03
CA ASP A 168 57.27 -57.46 -22.04
C ASP A 168 57.26 -56.81 -23.42
N GLU A 169 56.09 -56.39 -23.87
CA GLU A 169 55.94 -55.73 -25.16
C GLU A 169 56.34 -54.26 -25.05
N GLN A 170 56.19 -53.64 -23.87
CA GLN A 170 56.77 -52.33 -23.58
C GLN A 170 58.30 -52.37 -23.54
N ILE A 171 58.90 -53.42 -22.95
CA ILE A 171 60.36 -53.64 -22.98
C ILE A 171 60.84 -53.75 -24.43
N ARG A 172 60.18 -54.60 -25.25
CA ARG A 172 60.56 -54.78 -26.66
C ARG A 172 60.38 -53.50 -27.46
N ALA A 173 59.30 -52.74 -27.22
CA ALA A 173 59.06 -51.46 -27.89
C ALA A 173 60.08 -50.39 -27.48
N ALA A 174 60.51 -50.36 -26.22
CA ALA A 174 61.57 -49.45 -25.74
C ALA A 174 62.93 -49.82 -26.36
N GLU A 175 63.26 -51.11 -26.43
CA GLU A 175 64.48 -51.59 -27.08
C GLU A 175 64.49 -51.33 -28.59
N ALA A 176 63.37 -51.55 -29.28
CA ALA A 176 63.23 -51.26 -30.71
C ALA A 176 63.36 -49.75 -31.00
N LYS A 177 63.00 -48.89 -30.05
CA LYS A 177 63.18 -47.44 -30.12
C LYS A 177 64.58 -46.98 -29.65
N GLY A 178 65.43 -47.89 -29.15
CA GLY A 178 66.74 -47.56 -28.60
C GLY A 178 66.71 -46.88 -27.24
N ASP A 179 65.57 -46.86 -26.57
CA ASP A 179 65.40 -46.31 -25.22
C ASP A 179 65.75 -47.36 -24.16
N TYR A 180 67.06 -47.55 -23.99
CA TYR A 180 67.61 -48.55 -23.07
C TYR A 180 67.37 -48.21 -21.60
N ALA A 181 67.20 -46.94 -21.25
CA ALA A 181 66.94 -46.51 -19.87
C ALA A 181 65.55 -46.99 -19.42
N THR A 182 64.54 -46.78 -20.27
CA THR A 182 63.18 -47.24 -20.03
C THR A 182 63.09 -48.78 -20.08
N SER A 183 63.80 -49.43 -21.01
CA SER A 183 63.88 -50.90 -21.05
C SER A 183 64.48 -51.51 -19.77
N MET A 184 65.57 -50.95 -19.25
CA MET A 184 66.20 -51.41 -18.00
C MET A 184 65.27 -51.28 -16.78
N MET A 185 64.56 -50.16 -16.66
CA MET A 185 63.58 -49.93 -15.59
C MET A 185 62.41 -50.92 -15.66
N LEU A 186 61.90 -51.18 -16.87
CA LEU A 186 60.81 -52.13 -17.05
C LEU A 186 61.26 -53.58 -16.82
N LYS A 187 62.51 -53.93 -17.18
CA LYS A 187 63.11 -55.23 -16.86
C LYS A 187 63.31 -55.43 -15.36
N SER A 188 63.72 -54.42 -14.60
CA SER A 188 63.86 -54.54 -13.15
C SER A 188 62.51 -54.69 -12.46
N LEU A 189 61.49 -53.96 -12.94
CA LEU A 189 60.11 -54.12 -12.48
C LEU A 189 59.60 -55.53 -12.77
N LYS A 190 59.89 -56.10 -13.95
CA LYS A 190 59.54 -57.48 -14.29
C LYS A 190 60.22 -58.49 -13.36
N LEU A 191 61.47 -58.25 -12.98
CA LEU A 191 62.21 -59.16 -12.10
C LEU A 191 61.65 -59.19 -10.66
N ASN A 192 61.11 -58.07 -10.18
CA ASN A 192 60.52 -57.95 -8.84
C ASN A 192 59.08 -58.48 -8.74
N GLN A 193 58.45 -58.84 -9.87
CA GLN A 193 57.09 -59.37 -9.91
C GLN A 193 57.04 -60.92 -9.91
N LYS A 194 58.17 -61.58 -9.62
CA LYS A 194 58.30 -63.04 -9.56
C LYS A 194 58.81 -63.47 -8.19
#